data_AF-A0A942AFU9-F1
#
_entry.id   AF-A0A942AFU9-F1
#
_cell.length_a   1.000
_cell.length_b   1.000
_cell.length_c   1.000
_cell.angle_alpha   90.00
_cell.angle_beta   90.00
_cell.angle_gamma   90.00
#
_symmetry.space_group_name_H-M   'P 1'
#
loop_
_entity.id
_entity.type
_entity.pdbx_description
1 polymer ?
#
loop_
_entity_poly.entity_id
_entity_poly.type
_entity_poly.pdbx_seq_one_letter_code
_entity_poly.pdbx_strand_id
1 'polypeptide(L)'
;MNTIATLYNETPDIFKDKSLPQILSFAGDGKLKDGNTTSSEFRNLLDIVQPNILFEFANYCLSNPFENSGLALQDIVNQIGKRLNFDVEYGLYKGKKNSIGFDGIWTTKDGYNIIIEVKTTDYIRINLSESVAKYRSALIDAGKIDKENSSILIVVGREDTGDLESQVRGSRYAWNIRIISTDALIQLLKLKETFNDAKTILQITELLKPREYTRVDKLIDLIFETSKDLQLDDIDTVETPSLSPTKKEKAIPVNFYLDCIHKIQNHLKQQLIKQTKITYTTKDNSLCVMCTISRNHNTTDKQGRFWFAFHPHQQKMLEEYPTAYVAFGCGDSQKTLLIPYALFGPLVKNMWTTEKENRMYWHVIINYKNDKFLLSQPKTTDHNPVDITEYLI
;
A
#
# COMPACT_ATOMS: atom_id res chain seq x y z
N MET A 1 -33.39 -8.77 2.17
CA MET A 1 -32.43 -9.86 1.91
C MET A 1 -31.08 -9.36 2.37
N ASN A 2 -30.38 -10.11 3.23
CA ASN A 2 -29.02 -9.75 3.61
C ASN A 2 -28.14 -9.97 2.38
N THR A 3 -27.49 -8.92 1.90
CA THR A 3 -26.51 -9.03 0.80
C THR A 3 -25.27 -9.76 1.33
N ILE A 4 -24.50 -10.37 0.42
CA ILE A 4 -23.23 -11.02 0.80
C ILE A 4 -22.28 -10.10 1.60
N ALA A 5 -22.27 -8.80 1.29
CA ALA A 5 -21.48 -7.80 2.00
C ALA A 5 -21.99 -7.55 3.42
N THR A 6 -23.31 -7.59 3.63
CA THR A 6 -23.91 -7.50 4.98
C THR A 6 -23.52 -8.73 5.80
N LEU A 7 -23.63 -9.93 5.20
CA LEU A 7 -23.25 -11.19 5.84
C LEU A 7 -21.76 -11.22 6.24
N TYR A 8 -20.88 -10.67 5.39
CA TYR A 8 -19.45 -10.55 5.68
C TYR A 8 -19.18 -9.63 6.86
N ASN A 9 -19.89 -8.50 6.97
CA ASN A 9 -19.73 -7.56 8.09
C ASN A 9 -20.27 -8.12 9.41
N GLU A 10 -21.38 -8.86 9.37
CA GLU A 10 -22.01 -9.44 10.57
C GLU A 10 -21.28 -10.70 11.06
N THR A 11 -20.80 -11.54 10.13
CA THR A 11 -20.26 -12.88 10.41
C THR A 11 -19.08 -13.22 9.48
N PRO A 12 -17.94 -12.50 9.60
CA PRO A 12 -16.78 -12.69 8.71
C PRO A 12 -16.17 -14.09 8.81
N ASP A 13 -16.28 -14.75 9.97
CA ASP A 13 -15.73 -16.10 10.18
C ASP A 13 -16.36 -17.17 9.27
N ILE A 14 -17.62 -16.99 8.83
CA ILE A 14 -18.30 -17.92 7.92
C ILE A 14 -17.54 -18.05 6.59
N PHE A 15 -16.84 -16.98 6.17
CA PHE A 15 -16.13 -16.90 4.90
C PHE A 15 -14.72 -17.51 4.95
N LYS A 16 -14.13 -17.72 6.14
CA LYS A 16 -12.75 -18.23 6.28
C LYS A 16 -12.57 -19.62 5.69
N ASP A 17 -13.58 -20.49 5.83
CA ASP A 17 -13.53 -21.88 5.36
C ASP A 17 -14.28 -22.09 4.03
N LYS A 18 -14.69 -21.01 3.35
CA LYS A 18 -15.47 -21.08 2.10
C LYS A 18 -14.57 -20.88 0.90
N SER A 19 -14.76 -21.71 -0.13
CA SER A 19 -14.16 -21.45 -1.43
C SER A 19 -14.84 -20.29 -2.15
N LEU A 20 -14.15 -19.63 -3.09
CA LEU A 20 -14.73 -18.51 -3.85
C LEU A 20 -16.07 -18.86 -4.55
N PRO A 21 -16.26 -20.05 -5.14
CA PRO A 21 -17.58 -20.46 -5.67
C PRO A 21 -18.68 -20.55 -4.61
N GLN A 22 -18.36 -21.01 -3.40
CA GLN A 22 -19.31 -21.06 -2.28
C GLN A 22 -19.63 -19.66 -1.74
N ILE A 23 -18.65 -18.75 -1.79
CA ILE A 23 -18.88 -17.34 -1.47
C ILE A 23 -19.83 -16.74 -2.51
N LEU A 24 -19.55 -16.95 -3.81
CA LEU A 24 -20.42 -16.46 -4.88
C LEU A 24 -21.85 -16.99 -4.77
N SER A 25 -22.07 -18.23 -4.31
CA SER A 25 -23.43 -18.77 -4.13
C SER A 25 -24.26 -18.07 -3.05
N PHE A 26 -23.64 -17.25 -2.19
CA PHE A 26 -24.34 -16.37 -1.26
C PHE A 26 -24.81 -15.06 -1.90
N ALA A 27 -24.35 -14.74 -3.12
CA ALA A 27 -24.73 -13.54 -3.85
C ALA A 27 -25.75 -13.89 -4.96
N GLY A 28 -26.92 -13.27 -4.92
CA GLY A 28 -27.94 -13.39 -5.98
C GLY A 28 -28.23 -14.83 -6.42
N ASP A 29 -27.97 -15.14 -7.69
CA ASP A 29 -28.16 -16.48 -8.30
C ASP A 29 -26.87 -17.32 -8.33
N GLY A 30 -25.78 -16.83 -7.72
CA GLY A 30 -24.47 -17.47 -7.71
C GLY A 30 -23.71 -17.43 -9.03
N LYS A 31 -24.26 -16.78 -10.07
CA LYS A 31 -23.66 -16.73 -11.41
C LYS A 31 -23.32 -15.30 -11.82
N LEU A 32 -22.07 -15.05 -12.18
CA LEU A 32 -21.61 -13.75 -12.66
C LEU A 32 -22.16 -13.46 -14.06
N LYS A 33 -22.95 -12.39 -14.20
CA LYS A 33 -23.55 -11.91 -15.46
C LYS A 33 -23.57 -10.39 -15.50
N ASP A 34 -23.58 -9.82 -16.70
CA ASP A 34 -23.61 -8.35 -16.86
C ASP A 34 -24.84 -7.74 -16.18
N GLY A 35 -24.60 -6.82 -15.24
CA GLY A 35 -25.64 -6.03 -14.58
C GLY A 35 -26.58 -6.82 -13.67
N ASN A 36 -26.25 -8.07 -13.31
CA ASN A 36 -27.08 -8.84 -12.39
C ASN A 36 -26.76 -8.56 -10.91
N THR A 37 -27.60 -9.07 -10.01
CA THR A 37 -27.42 -8.94 -8.56
C THR A 37 -26.11 -9.58 -8.09
N THR A 38 -25.77 -10.78 -8.59
CA THR A 38 -24.56 -11.52 -8.18
C THR A 38 -23.29 -10.71 -8.41
N SER A 39 -23.14 -10.08 -9.57
CA SER A 39 -21.97 -9.25 -9.90
C SER A 39 -21.90 -7.98 -9.05
N SER A 40 -23.04 -7.32 -8.86
CA SER A 40 -23.12 -6.12 -8.00
C SER A 40 -22.76 -6.44 -6.55
N GLU A 41 -23.30 -7.53 -6.01
CA GLU A 41 -23.01 -8.00 -4.66
C GLU A 41 -21.57 -8.47 -4.48
N PHE A 42 -21.01 -9.16 -5.47
CA PHE A 42 -19.60 -9.57 -5.45
C PHE A 42 -18.67 -8.35 -5.44
N ARG A 43 -18.90 -7.36 -6.30
CA ARG A 43 -18.11 -6.11 -6.32
C ARG A 43 -18.21 -5.36 -4.99
N ASN A 44 -19.39 -5.31 -4.38
CA ASN A 44 -19.58 -4.72 -3.05
C ASN A 44 -18.81 -5.48 -1.95
N LEU A 45 -18.73 -6.82 -2.03
CA LEU A 45 -17.88 -7.60 -1.14
C LEU A 45 -16.40 -7.24 -1.35
N LEU A 46 -15.95 -7.19 -2.62
CA LEU A 46 -14.58 -6.81 -2.97
C LEU A 46 -14.22 -5.40 -2.46
N ASP A 47 -15.18 -4.50 -2.28
CA ASP A 47 -14.97 -3.18 -1.68
C ASP A 47 -14.64 -3.20 -0.19
N ILE A 48 -15.11 -4.19 0.56
CA ILE A 48 -14.99 -4.21 2.03
C ILE A 48 -13.98 -5.25 2.55
N VAL A 49 -13.62 -6.27 1.76
CA VAL A 49 -12.66 -7.30 2.20
C VAL A 49 -11.25 -6.73 2.36
N GLN A 50 -10.48 -7.27 3.31
CA GLN A 50 -9.07 -6.88 3.47
C GLN A 50 -8.22 -7.29 2.24
N PRO A 51 -7.07 -6.63 1.98
CA PRO A 51 -6.17 -6.98 0.88
C PRO A 51 -5.78 -8.46 0.81
N ASN A 52 -5.50 -9.08 1.96
CA ASN A 52 -5.11 -10.50 1.99
C ASN A 52 -6.19 -11.43 1.44
N ILE A 53 -7.47 -11.17 1.76
CA ILE A 53 -8.60 -11.94 1.22
C ILE A 53 -8.74 -11.74 -0.30
N LEU A 54 -8.50 -10.52 -0.79
CA LEU A 54 -8.48 -10.24 -2.23
C LEU A 54 -7.39 -11.06 -2.94
N PHE A 55 -6.21 -11.20 -2.31
CA PHE A 55 -5.11 -12.01 -2.84
C PHE A 55 -5.45 -13.50 -2.85
N GLU A 56 -6.09 -14.00 -1.78
CA GLU A 56 -6.58 -15.37 -1.71
C GLU A 56 -7.59 -15.67 -2.82
N PHE A 57 -8.52 -14.74 -3.09
CA PHE A 57 -9.48 -14.90 -4.20
C PHE A 57 -8.81 -14.93 -5.56
N ALA A 58 -7.84 -14.03 -5.81
CA ALA A 58 -7.06 -14.02 -7.05
C ALA A 58 -6.33 -15.35 -7.26
N ASN A 59 -5.59 -15.80 -6.24
CA ASN A 59 -4.86 -17.06 -6.28
C ASN A 59 -5.80 -18.26 -6.46
N TYR A 60 -6.96 -18.25 -5.81
CA TYR A 60 -7.96 -19.30 -5.97
C TYR A 60 -8.42 -19.42 -7.43
N CYS A 61 -8.72 -18.29 -8.10
CA CYS A 61 -9.10 -18.28 -9.52
C CYS A 61 -8.05 -18.90 -10.45
N LEU A 62 -6.76 -18.81 -10.09
CA LEU A 62 -5.62 -19.27 -10.89
C LEU A 62 -5.22 -20.72 -10.58
N SER A 63 -5.34 -21.13 -9.32
CA SER A 63 -4.96 -22.47 -8.86
C SER A 63 -6.10 -23.48 -8.93
N ASN A 64 -7.36 -23.04 -8.79
CA ASN A 64 -8.54 -23.90 -8.74
C ASN A 64 -9.60 -23.43 -9.75
N PRO A 65 -9.43 -23.72 -11.06
CA PRO A 65 -10.38 -23.27 -12.09
C PRO A 65 -11.81 -23.76 -11.80
N PHE A 66 -12.78 -22.87 -11.97
CA PHE A 66 -14.20 -23.14 -11.79
C PHE A 66 -15.04 -22.38 -12.84
N GLU A 67 -16.32 -22.69 -12.95
CA GLU A 67 -17.23 -21.97 -13.85
C GLU A 67 -17.28 -20.47 -13.47
N ASN A 68 -16.85 -19.60 -14.39
CA ASN A 68 -16.69 -18.14 -14.20
C ASN A 68 -15.43 -17.68 -13.43
N SER A 69 -14.41 -18.53 -13.24
CA SER A 69 -13.15 -18.10 -12.59
C SER A 69 -12.50 -16.90 -13.26
N GLY A 70 -12.56 -16.82 -14.60
CA GLY A 70 -12.07 -15.65 -15.35
C GLY A 70 -12.87 -14.37 -15.11
N LEU A 71 -14.20 -14.49 -14.96
CA LEU A 71 -15.07 -13.34 -14.66
C LEU A 71 -14.84 -12.83 -13.24
N ALA A 72 -14.67 -13.75 -12.29
CA ALA A 72 -14.31 -13.39 -10.93
C ALA A 72 -12.92 -12.73 -10.88
N LEU A 73 -11.93 -13.27 -11.59
CA LEU A 73 -10.59 -12.70 -11.66
C LEU A 73 -10.60 -11.29 -12.30
N GLN A 74 -11.41 -11.08 -13.34
CA GLN A 74 -11.61 -9.75 -13.95
C GLN A 74 -12.05 -8.71 -12.91
N ASP A 75 -13.06 -9.00 -12.10
CA ASP A 75 -13.54 -8.08 -11.08
C ASP A 75 -12.51 -7.89 -9.94
N ILE A 76 -11.80 -8.95 -9.56
CA ILE A 76 -10.72 -8.89 -8.57
C ILE A 76 -9.58 -7.99 -9.05
N VAL A 77 -9.14 -8.14 -10.30
CA VAL A 77 -8.11 -7.29 -10.93
C VAL A 77 -8.56 -5.83 -10.96
N ASN A 78 -9.80 -5.57 -11.38
CA ASN A 78 -10.37 -4.21 -11.34
C ASN A 78 -10.42 -3.64 -9.92
N GLN A 79 -10.68 -4.48 -8.92
CA GLN A 79 -10.61 -4.04 -7.53
C GLN A 79 -9.19 -3.72 -7.08
N ILE A 80 -8.18 -4.48 -7.55
CA ILE A 80 -6.77 -4.11 -7.32
C ILE A 80 -6.48 -2.74 -7.93
N GLY A 81 -6.94 -2.48 -9.16
CA GLY A 81 -6.83 -1.17 -9.81
C GLY A 81 -7.42 -0.04 -8.97
N LYS A 82 -8.63 -0.23 -8.45
CA LYS A 82 -9.29 0.75 -7.56
C LYS A 82 -8.46 1.01 -6.31
N ARG A 83 -7.92 -0.05 -5.69
CA ARG A 83 -7.04 0.05 -4.52
C ARG A 83 -5.66 0.63 -4.82
N LEU A 84 -5.23 0.63 -6.08
CA LEU A 84 -4.04 1.33 -6.56
C LEU A 84 -4.30 2.82 -6.89
N ASN A 85 -5.48 3.35 -6.51
CA ASN A 85 -5.93 4.74 -6.72
C ASN A 85 -6.26 5.10 -8.18
N PHE A 86 -6.55 4.12 -9.03
CA PHE A 86 -7.18 4.39 -10.31
C PHE A 86 -8.70 4.57 -10.14
N ASP A 87 -9.29 5.40 -10.98
CA ASP A 87 -10.74 5.39 -11.20
C ASP A 87 -11.08 4.26 -12.16
N VAL A 88 -11.96 3.33 -11.75
CA VAL A 88 -12.15 2.05 -12.44
C VAL A 88 -13.56 1.92 -13.00
N GLU A 89 -13.64 1.75 -14.32
CA GLU A 89 -14.84 1.29 -15.01
C GLU A 89 -14.75 -0.23 -15.24
N TYR A 90 -15.72 -0.99 -14.72
CA TYR A 90 -15.79 -2.42 -14.94
C TYR A 90 -16.32 -2.73 -16.35
N GLY A 91 -15.62 -3.61 -17.06
CA GLY A 91 -16.04 -4.13 -18.35
C GLY A 91 -17.20 -5.12 -18.27
N LEU A 92 -17.62 -5.61 -19.44
CA LEU A 92 -18.63 -6.66 -19.56
C LEU A 92 -17.97 -8.03 -19.38
N TYR A 93 -18.66 -8.97 -18.75
CA TYR A 93 -18.24 -10.37 -18.68
C TYR A 93 -18.45 -11.11 -20.00
N LYS A 94 -19.47 -10.72 -20.77
CA LYS A 94 -19.78 -11.35 -22.06
C LYS A 94 -19.85 -10.30 -23.15
N GLY A 95 -19.12 -10.54 -24.23
CA GLY A 95 -19.17 -9.69 -25.42
C GLY A 95 -20.59 -9.59 -25.97
N LYS A 96 -21.03 -8.37 -26.26
CA LYS A 96 -22.29 -8.06 -26.95
C LYS A 96 -21.98 -7.50 -28.32
N LYS A 97 -22.85 -7.77 -29.31
CA LYS A 97 -22.63 -7.43 -30.73
C LYS A 97 -22.35 -5.93 -30.98
N ASN A 98 -22.82 -5.05 -30.10
CA ASN A 98 -22.65 -3.59 -30.18
C ASN A 98 -21.91 -3.01 -28.96
N SER A 99 -21.10 -3.81 -28.26
CA SER A 99 -20.34 -3.36 -27.10
C SER A 99 -18.86 -3.68 -27.29
N ILE A 100 -18.00 -2.81 -26.78
CA ILE A 100 -16.56 -2.97 -26.86
C ILE A 100 -16.13 -3.95 -25.74
N GLY A 101 -15.35 -4.97 -26.09
CA GLY A 101 -15.13 -6.16 -25.25
C GLY A 101 -13.94 -6.09 -24.28
N PHE A 102 -13.73 -4.95 -23.63
CA PHE A 102 -12.67 -4.80 -22.61
C PHE A 102 -13.13 -5.33 -21.25
N ASP A 103 -12.17 -5.70 -20.39
CA ASP A 103 -12.45 -6.24 -19.05
C ASP A 103 -12.53 -5.15 -17.97
N GLY A 104 -11.84 -4.03 -18.18
CA GLY A 104 -11.97 -2.82 -17.39
C GLY A 104 -11.22 -1.64 -18.01
N ILE A 105 -11.49 -0.43 -17.53
CA ILE A 105 -10.72 0.77 -17.85
C ILE A 105 -10.26 1.39 -16.54
N TRP A 106 -8.96 1.59 -16.38
CA TRP A 106 -8.38 2.29 -15.25
C TRP A 106 -7.95 3.68 -15.71
N THR A 107 -8.45 4.71 -15.02
CA THR A 107 -8.18 6.10 -15.33
C THR A 107 -7.34 6.71 -14.22
N THR A 108 -6.22 7.30 -14.60
CA THR A 108 -5.37 8.04 -13.67
C THR A 108 -5.92 9.44 -13.41
N LYS A 109 -5.43 10.12 -12.37
CA LYS A 109 -5.83 11.51 -12.07
C LYS A 109 -5.46 12.51 -13.18
N ASP A 110 -4.40 12.24 -13.94
CA ASP A 110 -3.99 13.02 -15.12
C ASP A 110 -4.76 12.62 -16.40
N GLY A 111 -5.78 11.76 -16.29
CA GLY A 111 -6.68 11.40 -17.39
C GLY A 111 -6.14 10.35 -18.36
N TYR A 112 -5.04 9.67 -18.00
CA TYR A 112 -4.49 8.57 -18.80
C TYR A 112 -5.35 7.31 -18.62
N ASN A 113 -5.77 6.69 -19.72
CA ASN A 113 -6.62 5.49 -19.69
C ASN A 113 -5.82 4.21 -19.96
N ILE A 114 -5.92 3.24 -19.06
CA ILE A 114 -5.35 1.89 -19.21
C ILE A 114 -6.50 0.91 -19.43
N ILE A 115 -6.59 0.33 -20.63
CA ILE A 115 -7.56 -0.70 -20.97
C ILE A 115 -7.03 -2.04 -20.44
N ILE A 116 -7.83 -2.70 -19.61
CA ILE A 116 -7.48 -3.96 -18.97
C ILE A 116 -8.05 -5.13 -19.76
N GLU A 117 -7.23 -6.16 -19.92
CA GLU A 117 -7.61 -7.49 -20.39
C GLU A 117 -7.06 -8.52 -19.40
N VAL A 118 -7.88 -9.45 -18.93
CA VAL A 118 -7.51 -10.44 -17.92
C VAL A 118 -7.57 -11.85 -18.52
N LYS A 119 -6.55 -12.67 -18.21
CA LYS A 119 -6.47 -14.07 -18.64
C LYS A 119 -6.04 -14.96 -17.49
N THR A 120 -6.86 -15.95 -17.16
CA THR A 120 -6.56 -16.97 -16.15
C THR A 120 -5.50 -17.97 -16.60
N THR A 121 -5.31 -18.14 -17.92
CA THR A 121 -4.39 -19.12 -18.51
C THR A 121 -3.45 -18.47 -19.53
N ASP A 122 -2.31 -19.13 -19.73
CA ASP A 122 -1.23 -18.89 -20.70
C ASP A 122 -1.53 -19.40 -22.12
N TYR A 123 -2.52 -20.28 -22.32
CA TYR A 123 -3.04 -20.64 -23.66
C TYR A 123 -3.70 -19.44 -24.34
N ILE A 124 -2.84 -18.54 -24.79
CA ILE A 124 -3.20 -17.25 -25.34
C ILE A 124 -3.39 -17.45 -26.83
N ARG A 125 -4.58 -17.06 -27.30
CA ARG A 125 -4.93 -17.17 -28.72
C ARG A 125 -3.91 -16.39 -29.54
N ILE A 126 -3.56 -16.94 -30.71
CA ILE A 126 -2.61 -16.40 -31.70
C ILE A 126 -2.88 -14.93 -32.09
N ASN A 127 -4.01 -14.31 -31.72
CA ASN A 127 -4.38 -12.94 -32.05
C ASN A 127 -4.84 -12.08 -30.84
N LEU A 128 -4.48 -12.43 -29.60
CA LEU A 128 -4.93 -11.66 -28.42
C LEU A 128 -4.55 -10.18 -28.55
N SER A 129 -3.29 -9.88 -28.86
CA SER A 129 -2.80 -8.51 -29.06
C SER A 129 -3.62 -7.73 -30.09
N GLU A 130 -4.03 -8.37 -31.19
CA GLU A 130 -4.84 -7.74 -32.23
C GLU A 130 -6.28 -7.50 -31.77
N SER A 131 -6.88 -8.43 -31.03
CA SER A 131 -8.24 -8.27 -30.49
C SER A 131 -8.32 -7.13 -29.48
N VAL A 132 -7.37 -7.04 -28.54
CA VAL A 132 -7.38 -5.98 -27.53
C VAL A 132 -7.06 -4.62 -28.15
N ALA A 133 -6.18 -4.59 -29.16
CA ALA A 133 -5.93 -3.36 -29.92
C ALA A 133 -7.18 -2.85 -30.65
N LYS A 134 -8.03 -3.74 -31.18
CA LYS A 134 -9.32 -3.35 -31.79
C LYS A 134 -10.26 -2.71 -30.77
N TYR A 135 -10.27 -3.18 -29.52
CA TYR A 135 -11.06 -2.56 -28.46
C TYR A 135 -10.60 -1.13 -28.17
N ARG A 136 -9.30 -0.91 -28.05
CA ARG A 136 -8.74 0.44 -27.88
C ARG A 136 -9.08 1.34 -29.06
N SER A 137 -8.93 0.87 -30.31
CA SER A 137 -9.34 1.65 -31.48
C SER A 137 -10.82 2.02 -31.46
N ALA A 138 -11.70 1.06 -31.13
CA ALA A 138 -13.13 1.31 -31.05
C ALA A 138 -13.50 2.33 -29.94
N LEU A 139 -12.77 2.34 -28.83
CA LEU A 139 -12.96 3.33 -27.76
C LEU A 139 -12.53 4.74 -28.21
N ILE A 140 -11.43 4.83 -28.96
CA ILE A 140 -10.95 6.09 -29.55
C ILE A 140 -11.96 6.62 -30.57
N ASP A 141 -12.41 5.75 -31.49
CA ASP A 141 -13.39 6.12 -32.53
C ASP A 141 -14.74 6.55 -31.92
N ALA A 142 -15.10 5.98 -30.77
CA ALA A 142 -16.28 6.38 -29.99
C ALA A 142 -16.08 7.64 -29.12
N GLY A 143 -14.88 8.25 -29.12
CA GLY A 143 -14.55 9.43 -28.33
C GLY A 143 -14.52 9.19 -26.82
N LYS A 144 -14.35 7.94 -26.37
CA LYS A 144 -14.35 7.57 -24.95
C LYS A 144 -12.98 7.69 -24.28
N ILE A 145 -11.91 7.57 -25.06
CA ILE A 145 -10.51 7.67 -24.60
C ILE A 145 -9.69 8.45 -25.63
N ASP A 146 -8.58 9.02 -25.19
CA ASP A 146 -7.62 9.69 -26.08
C ASP A 146 -6.59 8.71 -26.67
N LYS A 147 -6.17 8.95 -27.92
CA LYS A 147 -5.24 8.07 -28.63
C LYS A 147 -3.81 8.17 -28.11
N GLU A 148 -3.35 9.33 -27.68
CA GLU A 148 -1.97 9.52 -27.21
C GLU A 148 -1.87 9.30 -25.70
N ASN A 149 -2.99 9.43 -24.98
CA ASN A 149 -3.10 9.27 -23.53
C ASN A 149 -3.77 7.95 -23.12
N SER A 150 -3.51 6.85 -23.85
CA SER A 150 -4.06 5.54 -23.49
C SER A 150 -3.19 4.36 -23.89
N SER A 151 -3.30 3.26 -23.14
CA SER A 151 -2.61 2.00 -23.43
C SER A 151 -3.40 0.79 -22.97
N ILE A 152 -2.89 -0.39 -23.27
CA ILE A 152 -3.45 -1.67 -22.89
C ILE A 152 -2.53 -2.34 -21.87
N LEU A 153 -3.12 -2.89 -20.81
CA LEU A 153 -2.45 -3.75 -19.84
C LEU A 153 -3.13 -5.12 -19.84
N ILE A 154 -2.39 -6.14 -20.27
CA ILE A 154 -2.84 -7.53 -20.24
C ILE A 154 -2.36 -8.15 -18.91
N VAL A 155 -3.32 -8.53 -18.07
CA VAL A 155 -3.07 -9.19 -16.79
C VAL A 155 -3.20 -10.69 -16.97
N VAL A 156 -2.12 -11.42 -16.72
CA VAL A 156 -2.02 -12.86 -16.95
C VAL A 156 -1.86 -13.63 -15.64
N GLY A 157 -2.41 -14.84 -15.60
CA GLY A 157 -2.45 -15.67 -14.40
C GLY A 157 -1.16 -16.43 -14.07
N ARG A 158 -0.32 -16.74 -15.07
CA ARG A 158 0.91 -17.53 -14.88
C ARG A 158 2.08 -16.89 -15.64
N GLU A 159 3.30 -17.20 -15.21
CA GLU A 159 4.54 -16.55 -15.65
C GLU A 159 5.03 -16.97 -17.04
N ASP A 160 4.56 -18.09 -17.62
CA ASP A 160 5.01 -18.54 -18.94
C ASP A 160 4.30 -17.77 -20.06
N THR A 161 4.68 -16.50 -20.23
CA THR A 161 4.12 -15.55 -21.18
C THR A 161 4.97 -15.34 -22.43
N GLY A 162 6.02 -16.16 -22.62
CA GLY A 162 7.05 -15.94 -23.64
C GLY A 162 6.48 -15.79 -25.06
N ASP A 163 5.46 -16.58 -25.41
CA ASP A 163 4.79 -16.51 -26.71
C ASP A 163 4.00 -15.21 -26.88
N LEU A 164 3.23 -14.79 -25.86
CA LEU A 164 2.48 -13.54 -25.90
C LEU A 164 3.41 -12.32 -25.92
N GLU A 165 4.47 -12.34 -25.12
CA GLU A 165 5.48 -11.28 -25.13
C GLU A 165 6.14 -11.15 -26.50
N SER A 166 6.52 -12.27 -27.10
CA SER A 166 7.11 -12.30 -28.44
C SER A 166 6.13 -11.78 -29.49
N GLN A 167 4.86 -12.16 -29.38
CA GLN A 167 3.80 -11.66 -30.25
C GLN A 167 3.61 -10.15 -30.12
N VAL A 168 3.49 -9.64 -28.89
CA VAL A 168 3.32 -8.19 -28.64
C VAL A 168 4.52 -7.42 -29.16
N ARG A 169 5.73 -7.89 -28.88
CA ARG A 169 7.00 -7.28 -29.30
C ARG A 169 7.16 -7.25 -30.83
N GLY A 170 6.75 -8.32 -31.51
CA GLY A 170 6.75 -8.38 -32.98
C GLY A 170 5.59 -7.65 -33.66
N SER A 171 4.61 -7.17 -32.89
CA SER A 171 3.43 -6.49 -33.43
C SER A 171 3.62 -4.98 -33.55
N ARG A 172 2.77 -4.34 -34.36
CA ARG A 172 2.66 -2.86 -34.43
C ARG A 172 2.16 -2.21 -33.13
N TYR A 173 1.74 -3.00 -32.14
CA TYR A 173 1.20 -2.52 -30.87
C TYR A 173 2.21 -2.60 -29.71
N ALA A 174 3.47 -2.98 -29.98
CA ALA A 174 4.53 -3.11 -28.97
C ALA A 174 4.69 -1.87 -28.07
N TRP A 175 4.39 -0.69 -28.60
CA TRP A 175 4.47 0.59 -27.88
C TRP A 175 3.28 0.84 -26.94
N ASN A 176 2.14 0.18 -27.17
CA ASN A 176 0.87 0.47 -26.48
C ASN A 176 0.37 -0.68 -25.60
N ILE A 177 0.99 -1.86 -25.69
CA ILE A 177 0.61 -3.04 -24.89
C ILE A 177 1.69 -3.31 -23.86
N ARG A 178 1.29 -3.48 -22.60
CA ARG A 178 2.11 -4.03 -21.52
C ARG A 178 1.47 -5.30 -20.98
N ILE A 179 2.29 -6.19 -20.43
CA ILE A 179 1.87 -7.46 -19.86
C ILE A 179 2.35 -7.46 -18.41
N ILE A 180 1.50 -7.91 -17.49
CA ILE A 180 1.84 -8.05 -16.08
C ILE A 180 1.20 -9.33 -15.52
N SER A 181 1.92 -10.06 -14.68
CA SER A 181 1.32 -11.19 -13.97
C SER A 181 0.39 -10.72 -12.85
N THR A 182 -0.60 -11.54 -12.50
CA THR A 182 -1.48 -11.27 -11.36
C THR A 182 -0.67 -11.15 -10.06
N ASP A 183 0.37 -11.96 -9.91
CA ASP A 183 1.29 -11.90 -8.77
C ASP A 183 2.05 -10.57 -8.68
N ALA A 184 2.61 -10.09 -9.80
CA ALA A 184 3.29 -8.80 -9.84
C ALA A 184 2.33 -7.64 -9.51
N LEU A 185 1.09 -7.71 -10.00
CA LEU A 185 0.05 -6.73 -9.68
C LEU A 185 -0.30 -6.75 -8.17
N ILE A 186 -0.40 -7.93 -7.56
CA ILE A 186 -0.57 -8.09 -6.10
C ILE A 186 0.62 -7.51 -5.33
N GLN A 187 1.84 -7.71 -5.82
CA GLN A 187 3.05 -7.13 -5.20
C GLN A 187 3.02 -5.60 -5.25
N LEU A 188 2.56 -4.98 -6.35
CA LEU A 188 2.38 -3.52 -6.42
C LEU A 188 1.38 -3.03 -5.37
N LEU A 189 0.27 -3.75 -5.17
CA LEU A 189 -0.70 -3.39 -4.14
C LEU A 189 -0.11 -3.56 -2.72
N LYS A 190 0.64 -4.64 -2.44
CA LYS A 190 1.36 -4.81 -1.16
C LYS A 190 2.35 -3.68 -0.90
N LEU A 191 3.07 -3.25 -1.94
CA LEU A 191 4.01 -2.13 -1.87
C LEU A 191 3.26 -0.84 -1.53
N LYS A 192 2.16 -0.55 -2.22
CA LYS A 192 1.31 0.61 -1.90
C LYS A 192 0.81 0.59 -0.46
N GLU A 193 0.35 -0.56 0.04
CA GLU A 193 -0.12 -0.69 1.44
C GLU A 193 1.01 -0.47 2.46
N THR A 194 2.26 -0.74 2.08
CA THR A 194 3.42 -0.59 2.96
C THR A 194 3.85 0.87 3.09
N PHE A 195 4.00 1.57 1.97
CA PHE A 195 4.55 2.93 1.92
C PHE A 195 3.48 4.03 1.96
N ASN A 196 2.29 3.75 1.41
CA ASN A 196 1.09 4.61 1.34
C ASN A 196 1.33 6.13 1.21
N ASP A 197 2.35 6.52 0.46
CA ASP A 197 2.69 7.91 0.20
C ASP A 197 2.37 8.31 -1.26
N ALA A 198 2.17 9.61 -1.48
CA ALA A 198 1.78 10.13 -2.79
C ALA A 198 2.82 9.81 -3.89
N LYS A 199 4.10 9.71 -3.55
CA LYS A 199 5.17 9.44 -4.52
C LYS A 199 5.16 7.97 -4.93
N THR A 200 5.04 7.04 -4.00
CA THR A 200 4.85 5.61 -4.31
C THR A 200 3.65 5.38 -5.23
N ILE A 201 2.52 6.04 -4.96
CA ILE A 201 1.33 5.93 -5.82
C ILE A 201 1.63 6.44 -7.24
N LEU A 202 2.31 7.57 -7.37
CA LEU A 202 2.73 8.10 -8.67
C LEU A 202 3.68 7.14 -9.39
N GLN A 203 4.65 6.56 -8.69
CA GLN A 203 5.61 5.60 -9.25
C GLN A 203 4.93 4.33 -9.75
N ILE A 204 4.00 3.75 -8.98
CA ILE A 204 3.21 2.58 -9.40
C ILE A 204 2.39 2.93 -10.65
N THR A 205 1.74 4.09 -10.65
CA THR A 205 0.94 4.56 -11.79
C THR A 205 1.79 4.68 -13.05
N GLU A 206 2.98 5.26 -12.90
CA GLU A 206 3.94 5.48 -13.99
C GLU A 206 4.59 4.19 -14.50
N LEU A 207 4.76 3.18 -13.65
CA LEU A 207 5.31 1.88 -14.03
C LEU A 207 4.37 1.13 -15.00
N LEU A 208 3.05 1.29 -14.81
CA LEU A 208 2.04 0.63 -15.63
C LEU A 208 1.81 1.32 -16.99
N LYS A 209 2.29 2.57 -17.16
CA LYS A 209 2.26 3.27 -18.44
C LYS A 209 3.39 2.79 -19.36
N PRO A 210 3.14 2.56 -20.66
CA PRO A 210 4.19 2.24 -21.62
C PRO A 210 5.24 3.35 -21.70
N ARG A 211 6.50 2.98 -21.47
CA ARG A 211 7.66 3.86 -21.69
C ARG A 211 8.48 3.41 -22.88
N GLU A 212 9.01 4.38 -23.63
CA GLU A 212 10.03 4.14 -24.64
C GLU A 212 11.41 4.10 -23.96
N TYR A 213 11.99 2.91 -23.81
CA TYR A 213 13.27 2.71 -23.10
C TYR A 213 14.50 2.89 -23.99
N THR A 214 14.39 3.59 -25.12
CA THR A 214 15.58 3.97 -25.92
C THR A 214 16.57 4.76 -25.07
N ARG A 215 16.07 5.48 -24.05
CA ARG A 215 16.87 6.09 -22.99
C ARG A 215 16.51 5.47 -21.65
N VAL A 216 17.51 4.94 -20.95
CA VAL A 216 17.33 4.16 -19.71
C VAL A 216 17.28 5.07 -18.47
N ASP A 217 17.64 6.34 -18.60
CA ASP A 217 17.73 7.33 -17.51
C ASP A 217 16.48 7.35 -16.62
N LYS A 218 15.28 7.38 -17.21
CA LYS A 218 14.01 7.40 -16.43
C LYS A 218 13.75 6.11 -15.64
N LEU A 219 14.30 4.97 -16.08
CA LEU A 219 14.22 3.71 -15.33
C LEU A 219 15.20 3.73 -14.16
N ILE A 220 16.40 4.28 -14.38
CA ILE A 220 17.41 4.52 -13.36
C ILE A 220 16.83 5.43 -12.27
N ASP A 221 16.22 6.55 -12.67
CA ASP A 221 15.57 7.49 -11.75
C ASP A 221 14.50 6.78 -10.90
N LEU A 222 13.62 5.98 -11.52
CA LEU A 222 12.58 5.23 -10.81
C LEU A 222 13.18 4.23 -9.81
N ILE A 223 14.20 3.46 -10.20
CA ILE A 223 14.87 2.47 -9.34
C ILE A 223 15.58 3.16 -8.17
N PHE A 224 16.29 4.26 -8.42
CA PHE A 224 17.02 4.99 -7.38
C PHE A 224 16.08 5.74 -6.43
N GLU A 225 14.98 6.29 -6.93
CA GLU A 225 13.94 6.85 -6.08
C GLU A 225 13.32 5.79 -5.17
N THR A 226 12.93 4.63 -5.74
CA THR A 226 12.33 3.52 -4.97
C THR A 226 13.31 2.93 -3.95
N SER A 227 14.60 2.80 -4.31
CA SER A 227 15.64 2.27 -3.42
C SER A 227 16.00 3.23 -2.29
N LYS A 228 15.95 4.56 -2.54
CA LYS A 228 16.09 5.57 -1.49
C LYS A 228 14.95 5.45 -0.47
N ASP A 229 13.73 5.17 -0.94
CA ASP A 229 12.55 5.05 -0.07
C ASP A 229 12.54 3.75 0.74
N LEU A 230 12.93 2.62 0.14
CA LEU A 230 13.14 1.34 0.85
C LEU A 230 14.20 1.46 1.97
N GLN A 231 15.27 2.20 1.71
CA GLN A 231 16.29 2.48 2.71
C GLN A 231 15.80 3.47 3.78
N LEU A 232 14.83 4.34 3.50
CA LEU A 232 14.29 5.25 4.52
C LEU A 232 13.45 4.50 5.57
N ASP A 233 12.75 3.43 5.18
CA ASP A 233 11.89 2.63 6.07
C ASP A 233 12.60 1.48 6.80
N ASP A 234 13.73 1.00 6.28
CA ASP A 234 14.61 0.06 6.98
C ASP A 234 15.51 0.73 8.03
N ILE A 235 15.58 2.06 8.06
CA ILE A 235 16.42 2.83 9.00
C ILE A 235 15.64 3.27 10.27
N ASP A 236 14.40 2.83 10.45
CA ASP A 236 13.71 2.93 11.76
C ASP A 236 14.37 2.08 12.87
N THR A 237 15.37 1.27 12.52
CA THR A 237 16.48 1.00 13.44
C THR A 237 17.69 1.82 13.01
N VAL A 238 18.02 2.86 13.77
CA VAL A 238 19.27 3.60 13.60
C VAL A 238 20.45 2.63 13.85
N GLU A 239 21.01 2.04 12.78
CA GLU A 239 22.39 1.56 12.81
C GLU A 239 23.30 2.77 12.61
N THR A 240 23.92 3.27 13.68
CA THR A 240 25.08 4.17 13.53
C THR A 240 26.31 3.37 13.15
N PRO A 241 27.21 3.92 12.30
CA PRO A 241 28.52 3.33 12.05
C PRO A 241 29.30 3.23 13.36
N SER A 242 29.67 2.02 13.76
CA SER A 242 30.55 1.79 14.90
C SER A 242 31.95 2.35 14.57
N LEU A 243 32.34 3.42 15.25
CA LEU A 243 33.76 3.76 15.43
C LEU A 243 34.37 2.81 16.47
N SER A 244 34.47 1.52 16.13
CA SER A 244 35.38 0.54 16.72
C SER A 244 35.09 -0.85 16.11
N PRO A 245 36.13 -1.60 15.69
CA PRO A 245 35.96 -2.92 15.11
C PRO A 245 35.91 -3.95 16.23
N THR A 246 34.73 -4.24 16.76
CA THR A 246 34.50 -5.50 17.49
C THR A 246 33.17 -6.10 17.07
N LYS A 247 33.25 -7.26 16.39
CA LYS A 247 32.12 -8.12 16.06
C LYS A 247 31.33 -8.42 17.34
N LYS A 248 30.08 -7.96 17.41
CA LYS A 248 29.07 -8.53 18.32
C LYS A 248 27.92 -9.06 17.50
N GLU A 249 27.49 -10.26 17.87
CA GLU A 249 26.41 -11.04 17.25
C GLU A 249 25.13 -10.20 17.15
N LYS A 250 24.45 -10.30 16.00
CA LYS A 250 23.18 -9.62 15.73
C LYS A 250 22.10 -10.18 16.65
N ALA A 251 21.75 -9.44 17.69
CA ALA A 251 20.64 -9.76 18.59
C ALA A 251 19.29 -9.62 17.86
N ILE A 252 18.45 -10.64 18.03
CA ILE A 252 17.08 -10.78 17.50
C ILE A 252 16.26 -9.48 17.75
N PRO A 253 15.44 -9.01 16.79
CA PRO A 253 14.61 -7.83 16.99
C PRO A 253 13.56 -8.03 18.08
N VAL A 254 13.63 -7.22 19.15
CA VAL A 254 12.59 -7.13 20.17
C VAL A 254 11.44 -6.32 19.57
N ASN A 255 10.34 -6.97 19.22
CA ASN A 255 9.17 -6.33 18.59
C ASN A 255 8.01 -6.23 19.59
N PHE A 256 7.99 -5.16 20.39
CA PHE A 256 6.93 -4.85 21.37
C PHE A 256 5.94 -3.79 20.86
N TYR A 257 5.90 -3.61 19.54
CA TYR A 257 5.12 -2.56 18.90
C TYR A 257 3.62 -2.70 19.14
N LEU A 258 3.07 -3.92 19.00
CA LEU A 258 1.66 -4.19 19.25
C LEU A 258 1.25 -3.89 20.70
N ASP A 259 2.15 -4.13 21.65
CA ASP A 259 1.90 -3.85 23.06
C ASP A 259 1.80 -2.35 23.34
N CYS A 260 2.65 -1.53 22.69
CA CYS A 260 2.52 -0.06 22.74
C CYS A 260 1.16 0.38 22.19
N ILE A 261 0.70 -0.19 21.09
CA ILE A 261 -0.60 0.18 20.48
C ILE A 261 -1.77 -0.22 21.38
N HIS A 262 -1.75 -1.42 21.96
CA HIS A 262 -2.77 -1.83 22.93
C HIS A 262 -2.84 -0.87 24.11
N LYS A 263 -1.69 -0.43 24.64
CA LYS A 263 -1.64 0.59 25.70
C LYS A 263 -2.24 1.91 25.27
N ILE A 264 -1.88 2.40 24.09
CA ILE A 264 -2.39 3.66 23.54
C ILE A 264 -3.92 3.58 23.36
N GLN A 265 -4.44 2.48 22.80
CA GLN A 265 -5.87 2.25 22.67
C GLN A 265 -6.59 2.26 24.01
N ASN A 266 -6.02 1.60 25.04
CA ASN A 266 -6.57 1.59 26.39
C ASN A 266 -6.55 2.97 27.05
N HIS A 267 -5.46 3.72 26.85
CA HIS A 267 -5.30 5.08 27.39
C HIS A 267 -6.28 6.07 26.75
N LEU A 268 -6.37 6.06 25.41
CA LEU A 268 -7.25 6.95 24.65
C LEU A 268 -8.72 6.50 24.67
N LYS A 269 -9.00 5.23 25.07
CA LYS A 269 -10.31 4.58 25.00
C LYS A 269 -10.91 4.63 23.58
N GLN A 270 -10.05 4.47 22.57
CA GLN A 270 -10.40 4.51 21.15
C GLN A 270 -9.86 3.27 20.46
N GLN A 271 -10.59 2.75 19.46
CA GLN A 271 -10.05 1.76 18.56
C GLN A 271 -9.20 2.43 17.49
N LEU A 272 -8.00 1.90 17.28
CA LEU A 272 -7.04 2.39 16.30
C LEU A 272 -6.93 1.40 15.15
N ILE A 273 -7.16 1.89 13.94
CA ILE A 273 -7.05 1.15 12.69
C ILE A 273 -5.68 1.46 12.09
N LYS A 274 -4.92 0.41 11.79
CA LYS A 274 -3.58 0.54 11.20
C LYS A 274 -3.69 1.12 9.79
N GLN A 275 -2.96 2.20 9.52
CA GLN A 275 -2.88 2.84 8.21
C GLN A 275 -1.53 2.58 7.53
N THR A 276 -0.44 2.59 8.29
CA THR A 276 0.92 2.29 7.80
C THR A 276 1.67 1.41 8.80
N LYS A 277 2.96 1.15 8.56
CA LYS A 277 3.82 0.47 9.55
C LYS A 277 3.81 1.19 10.91
N ILE A 278 3.86 2.52 10.92
CA ILE A 278 4.01 3.36 12.12
C ILE A 278 2.75 4.20 12.47
N THR A 279 1.72 4.24 11.63
CA THR A 279 0.58 5.15 11.79
C THR A 279 -0.74 4.41 11.95
N TYR A 280 -1.60 4.94 12.84
CA TYR A 280 -2.97 4.47 13.08
C TYR A 280 -3.96 5.62 13.16
N THR A 281 -5.20 5.38 12.78
CA THR A 281 -6.28 6.38 12.87
C THR A 281 -7.55 5.78 13.46
N THR A 282 -8.45 6.64 13.92
CA THR A 282 -9.84 6.24 14.21
C THR A 282 -10.63 6.08 12.91
N LYS A 283 -11.74 5.32 12.96
CA LYS A 283 -12.59 5.05 11.79
C LYS A 283 -13.13 6.31 11.10
N ASP A 284 -13.39 7.35 11.88
CA ASP A 284 -13.90 8.65 11.43
C ASP A 284 -12.78 9.63 11.03
N ASN A 285 -11.50 9.20 11.06
CA ASN A 285 -10.33 10.03 10.83
C ASN A 285 -10.25 11.28 11.72
N SER A 286 -10.88 11.26 12.90
CA SER A 286 -10.81 12.37 13.85
C SER A 286 -9.48 12.41 14.63
N LEU A 287 -8.82 11.26 14.76
CA LEU A 287 -7.58 11.10 15.53
C LEU A 287 -6.55 10.26 14.77
N CYS A 288 -5.30 10.72 14.78
CA CYS A 288 -4.13 10.00 14.27
C CYS A 288 -3.08 9.77 15.35
N VAL A 289 -2.47 8.57 15.37
CA VAL A 289 -1.32 8.23 16.21
C VAL A 289 -0.20 7.72 15.33
N MET A 290 0.98 8.35 15.43
CA MET A 290 2.22 7.80 14.91
C MET A 290 3.01 7.17 16.06
N CYS A 291 3.29 5.87 16.01
CA CYS A 291 4.04 5.15 17.02
C CYS A 291 5.37 4.62 16.46
N THR A 292 6.48 4.89 17.14
CA THR A 292 7.79 4.34 16.81
C THR A 292 8.45 3.75 18.06
N ILE A 293 9.38 2.81 17.88
CA ILE A 293 10.07 2.14 19.00
C ILE A 293 11.58 2.25 18.84
N SER A 294 12.29 2.36 19.96
CA SER A 294 13.75 2.42 19.99
C SER A 294 14.27 1.52 21.10
N ARG A 295 15.41 0.86 20.87
CA ARG A 295 16.11 0.09 21.91
C ARG A 295 16.85 1.06 22.83
N ASN A 296 17.24 0.59 24.02
CA ASN A 296 18.17 1.35 24.84
C ASN A 296 19.56 1.33 24.19
N HIS A 297 20.09 2.50 23.84
CA HIS A 297 21.42 2.66 23.23
C HIS A 297 22.54 2.88 24.26
N ASN A 298 22.23 2.93 25.55
CA ASN A 298 23.22 2.95 26.62
C ASN A 298 23.53 1.52 27.10
N THR A 299 24.73 1.34 27.64
CA THR A 299 25.21 0.05 28.19
C THR A 299 24.55 -0.37 29.50
N THR A 300 23.75 0.49 30.14
CA THR A 300 23.07 0.18 31.42
C THR A 300 21.62 0.64 31.40
N ASP A 301 20.71 -0.17 31.97
CA ASP A 301 19.27 0.14 32.01
C ASP A 301 18.90 1.29 32.96
N LYS A 302 19.79 1.66 33.89
CA LYS A 302 19.56 2.77 34.83
C LYS A 302 19.65 4.16 34.18
N GLN A 303 20.26 4.26 33.00
CA GLN A 303 20.32 5.49 32.20
C GLN A 303 19.95 5.12 30.77
N GLY A 304 18.68 5.28 30.40
CA GLY A 304 18.22 4.96 29.06
C GLY A 304 18.56 6.06 28.07
N ARG A 305 19.00 5.72 26.86
CA ARG A 305 19.07 6.67 25.74
C ARG A 305 18.38 6.06 24.53
N PHE A 306 17.32 6.71 24.07
CA PHE A 306 16.46 6.24 22.99
C PHE A 306 16.55 7.22 21.83
N TRP A 307 16.70 6.68 20.63
CA TRP A 307 16.90 7.47 19.42
C TRP A 307 15.87 7.09 18.36
N PHE A 308 15.18 8.09 17.85
CA PHE A 308 14.23 7.99 16.76
C PHE A 308 14.55 8.99 15.66
N ALA A 309 14.09 8.69 14.44
CA ALA A 309 14.06 9.62 13.33
C ALA A 309 12.64 10.15 13.16
N PHE A 310 12.50 11.46 12.98
CA PHE A 310 11.22 12.10 12.65
C PHE A 310 11.35 12.81 11.30
N HIS A 311 10.47 12.52 10.36
CA HIS A 311 10.59 12.95 8.96
C HIS A 311 9.58 14.05 8.58
N PRO A 312 9.90 14.92 7.60
CA PRO A 312 8.98 15.95 7.13
C PRO A 312 7.63 15.43 6.63
N HIS A 313 7.57 14.25 6.01
CA HIS A 313 6.31 13.66 5.57
C HIS A 313 5.44 13.19 6.76
N GLN A 314 6.06 12.71 7.85
CA GLN A 314 5.36 12.33 9.09
C GLN A 314 4.75 13.56 9.75
N GLN A 315 5.48 14.67 9.78
CA GLN A 315 4.97 15.96 10.21
C GLN A 315 3.74 16.37 9.40
N LYS A 316 3.83 16.43 8.07
CA LYS A 316 2.70 16.81 7.20
C LYS A 316 1.48 15.94 7.42
N MET A 317 1.68 14.62 7.56
CA MET A 317 0.59 13.69 7.83
C MET A 317 -0.08 13.97 9.18
N LEU A 318 0.67 14.23 10.25
CA LEU A 318 0.09 14.56 11.56
C LEU A 318 -0.66 15.89 11.56
N GLU A 319 -0.26 16.84 10.71
CA GLU A 319 -0.93 18.14 10.53
C GLU A 319 -2.29 18.04 9.83
N GLU A 320 -2.58 16.94 9.12
CA GLU A 320 -3.86 16.73 8.42
C GLU A 320 -5.02 16.33 9.34
N TYR A 321 -4.74 15.89 10.57
CA TYR A 321 -5.75 15.36 11.49
C TYR A 321 -6.14 16.38 12.58
N PRO A 322 -7.43 16.46 12.95
CA PRO A 322 -7.89 17.36 14.01
C PRO A 322 -7.21 17.08 15.35
N THR A 323 -7.00 15.80 15.66
CA THR A 323 -6.26 15.35 16.84
C THR A 323 -5.13 14.44 16.40
N ALA A 324 -3.90 14.71 16.81
CA ALA A 324 -2.73 13.92 16.44
C ALA A 324 -1.81 13.68 17.64
N TYR A 325 -1.22 12.48 17.71
CA TYR A 325 -0.25 12.10 18.73
C TYR A 325 0.99 11.48 18.11
N VAL A 326 2.13 11.71 18.76
CA VAL A 326 3.36 10.94 18.55
C VAL A 326 3.60 10.05 19.76
N ALA A 327 3.88 8.77 19.51
CA ALA A 327 4.14 7.78 20.52
C ALA A 327 5.55 7.20 20.36
N PHE A 328 6.29 7.15 21.48
CA PHE A 328 7.66 6.66 21.53
C PHE A 328 7.76 5.51 22.53
N GLY A 329 7.91 4.28 22.04
CA GLY A 329 8.22 3.11 22.86
C GLY A 329 9.71 3.03 23.16
N CYS A 330 10.07 3.19 24.43
CA CYS A 330 11.46 3.35 24.87
C CYS A 330 12.00 2.05 25.50
N GLY A 331 12.54 1.16 24.68
CA GLY A 331 13.17 -0.11 25.10
C GLY A 331 12.19 -1.24 25.38
N ASP A 332 11.04 -0.95 25.97
CA ASP A 332 9.94 -1.87 26.23
C ASP A 332 8.58 -1.14 26.20
N SER A 333 7.49 -1.90 26.18
CA SER A 333 6.13 -1.35 26.13
C SER A 333 5.67 -0.74 27.46
N GLN A 334 6.37 -0.96 28.57
CA GLN A 334 6.07 -0.25 29.82
C GLN A 334 6.52 1.22 29.76
N LYS A 335 7.46 1.54 28.88
CA LYS A 335 8.00 2.88 28.66
C LYS A 335 7.47 3.51 27.37
N THR A 336 6.15 3.55 27.22
CA THR A 336 5.48 4.21 26.08
C THR A 336 5.10 5.63 26.44
N LEU A 337 5.67 6.60 25.74
CA LEU A 337 5.32 8.02 25.86
C LEU A 337 4.32 8.37 24.77
N LEU A 338 3.18 8.96 25.09
CA LEU A 338 2.14 9.40 24.15
C LEU A 338 1.95 10.92 24.24
N ILE A 339 2.56 11.65 23.30
CA ILE A 339 2.64 13.12 23.34
C ILE A 339 1.69 13.71 22.30
N PRO A 340 0.80 14.66 22.66
CA PRO A 340 0.02 15.40 21.69
C PRO A 340 0.93 16.10 20.67
N TYR A 341 0.63 15.95 19.38
CA TYR A 341 1.42 16.54 18.31
C TYR A 341 1.46 18.07 18.40
N ALA A 342 0.38 18.71 18.87
CA ALA A 342 0.34 20.15 19.11
C ALA A 342 1.42 20.64 20.08
N LEU A 343 1.88 19.79 21.01
CA LEU A 343 2.96 20.08 21.95
C LEU A 343 4.32 19.66 21.38
N PHE A 344 4.38 18.53 20.69
CA PHE A 344 5.62 18.00 20.11
C PHE A 344 6.11 18.79 18.89
N GLY A 345 5.21 19.13 17.96
CA GLY A 345 5.52 19.80 16.69
C GLY A 345 6.37 21.06 16.84
N PRO A 346 6.03 22.00 17.75
CA PRO A 346 6.85 23.19 17.99
C PRO A 346 8.28 22.90 18.48
N LEU A 347 8.53 21.74 19.10
CA LEU A 347 9.84 21.33 19.63
C LEU A 347 10.76 20.74 18.55
N VAL A 348 10.21 20.29 17.42
CA VAL A 348 10.95 19.65 16.33
C VAL A 348 12.04 20.56 15.76
N LYS A 349 11.75 21.86 15.63
CA LYS A 349 12.72 22.87 15.13
C LYS A 349 14.00 22.96 15.96
N ASN A 350 13.93 22.57 17.24
CA ASN A 350 15.05 22.65 18.18
C ASN A 350 15.90 21.36 18.22
N MET A 351 15.53 20.34 17.45
CA MET A 351 16.24 19.06 17.40
C MET A 351 17.44 19.11 16.44
N TRP A 352 18.41 18.22 16.61
CA TRP A 352 19.42 18.00 15.58
C TRP A 352 18.76 17.52 14.28
N THR A 353 19.33 17.93 13.17
CA THR A 353 18.80 17.63 11.84
C THR A 353 19.91 17.00 11.02
N THR A 354 19.61 15.89 10.35
CA THR A 354 20.44 15.41 9.24
C THR A 354 19.85 15.95 7.95
N GLU A 355 20.66 16.60 7.14
CA GLU A 355 20.30 17.09 5.81
C GLU A 355 21.36 16.65 4.80
N LYS A 356 20.97 15.80 3.84
CA LYS A 356 21.73 15.37 2.66
C LYS A 356 20.87 15.60 1.42
N GLU A 357 21.46 15.63 0.23
CA GLU A 357 20.81 16.01 -1.05
C GLU A 357 19.39 15.45 -1.27
N ASN A 358 19.07 14.25 -0.77
CA ASN A 358 17.74 13.64 -0.85
C ASN A 358 17.13 13.18 0.49
N ARG A 359 17.72 13.54 1.63
CA ARG A 359 17.28 13.03 2.95
C ARG A 359 17.36 14.10 4.01
N MET A 360 16.21 14.43 4.59
CA MET A 360 16.08 15.32 5.73
C MET A 360 15.25 14.64 6.83
N TYR A 361 15.77 14.64 8.06
CA TYR A 361 15.02 14.21 9.25
C TYR A 361 15.58 14.85 10.52
N TRP A 362 14.72 14.93 11.54
CA TRP A 362 15.08 15.37 12.89
C TRP A 362 15.40 14.16 13.77
N HIS A 363 16.42 14.33 14.61
CA HIS A 363 16.79 13.34 15.61
C HIS A 363 16.01 13.58 16.89
N VAL A 364 15.06 12.69 17.19
CA VAL A 364 14.36 12.68 18.48
C VAL A 364 15.20 11.85 19.44
N ILE A 365 15.77 12.49 20.45
CA ILE A 365 16.60 11.83 21.46
C ILE A 365 15.95 11.99 22.82
N ILE A 366 15.52 10.87 23.39
CA ILE A 366 14.88 10.81 24.71
C ILE A 366 15.85 10.13 25.66
N ASN A 367 16.22 10.83 26.73
CA ASN A 367 17.07 10.28 27.79
C ASN A 367 16.21 9.95 29.00
N TYR A 368 16.37 8.74 29.54
CA TYR A 368 15.81 8.34 30.83
C TYR A 368 16.86 8.48 31.92
N LYS A 369 16.68 9.43 32.84
CA LYS A 369 17.60 9.69 33.94
C LYS A 369 16.84 10.21 35.15
N ASN A 370 17.19 9.73 36.35
CA ASN A 370 16.55 10.13 37.62
C ASN A 370 15.01 10.00 37.55
N ASP A 371 14.53 8.87 37.02
CA ASP A 371 13.10 8.55 36.84
C ASP A 371 12.30 9.56 35.99
N LYS A 372 13.01 10.27 35.11
CA LYS A 372 12.42 11.23 34.18
C LYS A 372 12.78 10.90 32.74
N PHE A 373 11.83 11.11 31.84
CA PHE A 373 12.04 11.10 30.39
C PHE A 373 12.27 12.53 29.91
N LEU A 374 13.45 12.77 29.36
CA LEU A 374 13.95 14.09 28.97
C LEU A 374 14.19 14.14 27.46
N LEU A 375 13.38 14.92 26.75
CA LEU A 375 13.52 15.16 25.32
C LEU A 375 14.61 16.20 25.06
N SER A 376 15.62 15.82 24.29
CA SER A 376 16.76 16.69 23.99
C SER A 376 16.33 17.85 23.08
N GLN A 377 16.77 19.07 23.41
CA GLN A 377 16.54 20.29 22.61
C GLN A 377 17.87 20.99 22.31
N PRO A 378 18.76 20.36 21.53
CA PRO A 378 20.14 20.81 21.37
C PRO A 378 20.29 22.16 20.64
N LYS A 379 19.26 22.69 19.98
CA LYS A 379 19.33 24.01 19.32
C LYS A 379 18.74 25.16 20.17
N THR A 380 18.26 24.91 21.39
CA THR A 380 17.91 26.01 22.32
C THR A 380 19.17 26.64 22.90
N THR A 381 19.09 27.90 23.32
CA THR A 381 20.24 28.68 23.83
C THR A 381 20.86 28.09 25.09
N ASP A 382 20.05 27.41 25.90
CA ASP A 382 20.41 26.78 27.17
C ASP A 382 20.60 25.26 27.05
N HIS A 383 20.30 24.67 25.89
CA HIS A 383 20.25 23.22 25.65
C HIS A 383 19.40 22.45 26.67
N ASN A 384 18.45 23.12 27.33
CA ASN A 384 17.66 22.49 28.38
C ASN A 384 16.70 21.46 27.76
N PRO A 385 16.74 20.20 28.22
CA PRO A 385 15.80 19.20 27.76
C PRO A 385 14.40 19.49 28.29
N VAL A 386 13.38 19.06 27.54
CA VAL A 386 11.99 19.13 27.97
C VAL A 386 11.65 17.87 28.74
N ASP A 387 11.13 18.01 29.96
CA ASP A 387 10.60 16.89 30.74
C ASP A 387 9.27 16.46 30.13
N ILE A 388 9.22 15.24 29.61
CA ILE A 388 8.04 14.64 28.97
C ILE A 388 7.51 13.45 29.76
N THR A 389 7.92 13.31 31.03
CA THR A 389 7.55 12.19 31.89
C THR A 389 6.04 12.10 32.11
N GLU A 390 5.33 13.23 32.10
CA GLU A 390 3.87 13.28 32.25
C GLU A 390 3.10 12.54 31.15
N TYR A 391 3.73 12.29 30.00
CA TYR A 391 3.14 11.61 28.85
C TYR A 391 3.35 10.09 28.87
N LEU A 392 3.89 9.53 29.95
CA LEU A 392 4.08 8.08 30.12
C LEU A 392 2.73 7.40 30.40
N ILE A 393 2.43 6.30 29.69
CA ILE A 393 1.13 5.60 29.75
C ILE A 393 1.17 4.10 30.08
#